data_AF-A0A1J4J7J8-F1
#
_entry.id   AF-A0A1J4J7J8-F1
#
_cell.length_a   1.000
_cell.length_b   1.000
_cell.length_c   1.000
_cell.angle_alpha   90.00
_cell.angle_beta   90.00
_cell.angle_gamma   90.00
#
_symmetry.space_group_name_H-M   'P 1'
#
loop_
_entity.id
_entity.type
_entity.pdbx_description
1 polymer ?
#
loop_
_entity_poly.entity_id
_entity_poly.type
_entity_poly.pdbx_seq_one_letter_code
_entity_poly.pdbx_strand_id
1 'polypeptide(L)'
;MFYPIFYSFPLLLAALFGYNDVIRLLLTSPDLDINKADREGNTALMIAVETDFIDTIKLLLSHPNIDIKHQNEEGVFNFLLI
;
A
#
# COMPACT_ATOMS: atom_id res chain seq x y z
N MET A 1 1.57 -0.86 -24.98
CA MET A 1 1.52 0.59 -25.22
C MET A 1 1.07 1.25 -23.92
N PHE A 2 1.99 1.94 -23.23
CA PHE A 2 1.82 2.86 -22.09
C PHE A 2 0.79 2.51 -20.99
N TYR A 3 1.27 2.06 -19.83
CA TYR A 3 0.50 1.85 -18.60
C TYR A 3 0.17 3.18 -17.91
N PRO A 4 -1.07 3.71 -18.01
CA PRO A 4 -1.46 4.97 -17.37
C PRO A 4 -1.86 4.77 -15.90
N ILE A 5 -1.74 3.54 -15.38
CA ILE A 5 -2.26 3.10 -14.09
C ILE A 5 -1.33 3.38 -12.92
N PHE A 6 -0.03 3.55 -13.15
CA PHE A 6 0.94 3.69 -12.06
C PHE A 6 1.12 5.13 -11.55
N TYR A 7 0.89 6.16 -12.39
CA TYR A 7 1.21 7.54 -12.03
C TYR A 7 0.26 8.20 -11.02
N SER A 8 -0.92 7.62 -10.77
CA SER A 8 -1.94 8.22 -9.87
C SER A 8 -1.91 7.66 -8.44
N PHE A 9 -0.97 6.77 -8.11
CA PHE A 9 -0.94 6.09 -6.82
C PHE A 9 0.47 6.09 -6.22
N PRO A 10 0.96 7.25 -5.74
CA PRO A 10 2.32 7.38 -5.23
C PRO A 10 2.60 6.46 -4.04
N LEU A 11 1.59 6.18 -3.21
CA LEU A 11 1.72 5.27 -2.07
C LEU A 11 1.91 3.80 -2.49
N LEU A 12 1.15 3.33 -3.49
CA LEU A 12 1.27 1.96 -4.00
C LEU A 12 2.64 1.74 -4.66
N LEU A 13 3.12 2.70 -5.45
CA LEU A 13 4.46 2.63 -6.03
C LEU A 13 5.56 2.64 -4.98
N ALA A 14 5.44 3.51 -3.98
CA ALA A 14 6.40 3.56 -2.90
C ALA A 14 6.43 2.24 -2.09
N ALA A 15 5.27 1.60 -1.89
CA ALA A 15 5.19 0.28 -1.29
C ALA A 15 5.81 -0.80 -2.17
N LEU A 16 5.52 -0.82 -3.47
CA LEU A 16 6.03 -1.79 -4.44
C LEU A 16 7.57 -1.81 -4.53
N PHE A 17 8.21 -0.67 -4.34
CA PHE A 17 9.66 -0.54 -4.38
C PHE A 17 10.32 -0.38 -3.00
N GLY A 18 9.55 -0.44 -1.91
CA GLY A 18 10.07 -0.33 -0.54
C GLY A 18 10.66 1.05 -0.21
N TYR A 19 10.18 2.12 -0.85
CA TYR A 19 10.66 3.50 -0.68
C TYR A 19 10.14 4.12 0.61
N ASN A 20 10.60 3.60 1.74
CA ASN A 20 10.16 3.99 3.08
C ASN A 20 10.20 5.50 3.34
N ASP A 21 11.20 6.22 2.81
CA ASP A 21 11.30 7.68 2.97
C ASP A 21 10.18 8.43 2.22
N VAL A 22 9.81 7.95 1.04
CA VAL A 22 8.68 8.48 0.27
C VAL A 22 7.38 8.18 0.99
N ILE A 23 7.22 6.97 1.53
CA ILE A 23 6.02 6.62 2.30
C ILE A 23 5.91 7.50 3.54
N ARG A 24 7.01 7.73 4.29
CA ARG A 24 7.03 8.67 5.42
C ARG A 24 6.56 10.06 5.02
N LEU A 25 7.04 10.57 3.89
CA LEU A 25 6.60 11.87 3.37
C LEU A 25 5.10 11.86 3.03
N LEU A 26 4.62 10.83 2.34
CA LEU A 26 3.21 10.71 1.97
C LEU A 26 2.29 10.64 3.20
N LEU A 27 2.70 9.92 4.27
CA LEU A 27 1.95 9.83 5.52
C LEU A 27 1.81 11.17 6.26
N THR A 28 2.59 12.19 5.90
CA THR A 28 2.39 13.56 6.44
C THR A 28 1.30 14.34 5.73
N SER A 29 0.79 13.84 4.59
CA SER A 29 -0.24 14.52 3.81
C SER A 29 -1.60 14.35 4.45
N PRO A 30 -2.33 15.43 4.77
CA PRO A 30 -3.64 15.36 5.42
C PRO A 30 -4.72 14.72 4.54
N ASP A 31 -4.56 14.80 3.22
CA ASP A 31 -5.52 14.29 2.24
C ASP A 31 -5.16 12.87 1.75
N LEU A 32 -4.19 12.20 2.38
CA LEU A 32 -3.81 10.86 2.00
C LEU A 32 -4.91 9.85 2.36
N ASP A 33 -5.46 9.21 1.34
CA ASP A 33 -6.21 7.97 1.51
C ASP A 33 -5.23 6.79 1.55
N ILE A 34 -4.88 6.34 2.77
CA ILE A 34 -3.91 5.25 2.98
C ILE A 34 -4.43 3.89 2.47
N ASN A 35 -5.75 3.71 2.42
CA ASN A 35 -6.40 2.48 1.99
C ASN A 35 -6.79 2.52 0.52
N LYS A 36 -6.34 3.55 -0.21
CA LYS A 36 -6.62 3.66 -1.63
C LYS A 36 -6.13 2.39 -2.32
N ALA A 37 -7.05 1.73 -3.01
CA ALA A 37 -6.74 0.55 -3.80
C ALA A 37 -6.55 0.88 -5.28
N ASP A 38 -5.78 0.05 -5.99
CA ASP A 38 -5.73 0.05 -7.44
C ASP A 38 -6.99 -0.59 -8.06
N ARG A 39 -6.93 -0.90 -9.36
CA ARG A 39 -8.06 -1.48 -10.11
C ARG A 39 -8.34 -2.93 -9.77
N GLU A 40 -7.39 -3.64 -9.17
CA GLU A 40 -7.52 -5.03 -8.76
C GLU A 40 -7.93 -5.11 -7.28
N GLY A 41 -8.10 -3.96 -6.62
CA GLY A 41 -8.39 -3.88 -5.20
C GLY A 41 -7.14 -4.00 -4.32
N ASN A 42 -5.93 -3.94 -4.88
CA ASN A 42 -4.70 -4.03 -4.10
C ASN A 42 -4.39 -2.71 -3.40
N THR A 43 -4.11 -2.76 -2.11
CA THR A 43 -3.68 -1.60 -1.32
C THR A 43 -2.16 -1.58 -1.17
N ALA A 44 -1.61 -0.45 -0.72
CA ALA A 44 -0.19 -0.35 -0.41
C ALA A 44 0.27 -1.39 0.64
N LEU A 45 -0.60 -1.76 1.58
CA LEU A 45 -0.30 -2.79 2.57
C LEU A 45 -0.21 -4.19 1.94
N MET A 46 -1.13 -4.53 1.03
CA MET A 46 -1.11 -5.80 0.29
C MET A 46 0.20 -5.96 -0.48
N ILE A 47 0.57 -4.92 -1.23
CA ILE A 47 1.81 -4.88 -2.01
C ILE A 47 3.03 -5.09 -1.10
N ALA A 48 3.10 -4.37 0.03
CA ALA A 48 4.23 -4.47 0.94
C ALA A 48 4.38 -5.87 1.57
N VAL A 49 3.25 -6.55 1.81
CA VAL A 49 3.20 -7.93 2.31
C VAL A 49 3.64 -8.93 1.24
N GLU A 50 3.16 -8.78 0.00
CA GLU A 50 3.56 -9.63 -1.12
C GLU A 50 5.06 -9.51 -1.45
N THR A 51 5.65 -8.33 -1.28
CA THR A 51 7.08 -8.08 -1.50
C THR A 51 7.96 -8.38 -0.29
N ASP A 52 7.39 -8.80 0.84
CA ASP A 52 8.09 -9.04 2.13
C ASP A 52 8.89 -7.83 2.65
N PHE A 53 8.38 -6.61 2.42
CA PHE A 53 9.01 -5.38 2.89
C PHE A 53 8.60 -5.05 4.32
N ILE A 54 9.20 -5.76 5.28
CA ILE A 54 8.89 -5.65 6.72
C ILE A 54 8.87 -4.20 7.24
N ASP A 55 9.83 -3.37 6.84
CA ASP A 55 9.88 -1.97 7.29
C ASP A 55 8.73 -1.14 6.71
N THR A 56 8.36 -1.41 5.46
CA THR A 56 7.20 -0.79 4.82
C THR A 56 5.90 -1.22 5.49
N ILE A 57 5.75 -2.52 5.78
CA ILE A 57 4.60 -3.07 6.50
C ILE A 57 4.45 -2.38 7.86
N LYS A 58 5.53 -2.32 8.66
CA LYS A 58 5.52 -1.63 9.97
C LYS A 58 5.15 -0.16 9.84
N LEU A 59 5.64 0.51 8.79
CA LEU A 59 5.38 1.91 8.57
C LEU A 59 3.90 2.16 8.23
N LEU A 60 3.33 1.39 7.31
CA LEU A 60 1.91 1.49 6.95
C LEU A 60 0.99 1.13 8.13
N LEU A 61 1.34 0.09 8.89
CA LEU A 61 0.61 -0.32 10.10
C LEU A 61 0.67 0.71 11.24
N SER A 62 1.62 1.64 11.21
CA SER A 62 1.70 2.72 12.21
C SER A 62 0.61 3.78 12.03
N HIS A 63 -0.07 3.81 10.88
CA HIS A 63 -1.09 4.81 10.59
C HIS A 63 -2.45 4.39 11.16
N PRO A 64 -3.15 5.26 11.91
CA PRO A 64 -4.33 4.88 12.69
C PRO A 64 -5.53 4.43 11.85
N ASN A 65 -5.63 4.91 10.61
CA ASN A 65 -6.75 4.62 9.71
C ASN A 65 -6.48 3.45 8.76
N ILE A 66 -5.37 2.72 8.92
CA ILE A 66 -5.04 1.60 8.03
C ILE A 66 -6.08 0.47 8.15
N ASP A 67 -6.62 0.02 7.02
CA ASP A 67 -7.52 -1.11 6.93
C ASP A 67 -6.73 -2.38 6.68
N ILE A 68 -6.48 -3.12 7.75
CA ILE A 68 -5.82 -4.42 7.69
C ILE A 68 -6.76 -5.52 7.20
N LYS A 69 -8.05 -5.22 7.01
CA LYS A 69 -9.08 -6.18 6.64
C LYS A 69 -9.61 -6.08 5.21
N HIS A 70 -8.99 -5.21 4.42
CA HIS A 70 -9.34 -5.09 3.01
C HIS A 70 -9.08 -6.40 2.25
N GLN A 71 -9.93 -6.67 1.25
CA GLN A 71 -9.78 -7.79 0.31
C GLN A 71 -9.69 -7.24 -1.11
N ASN A 72 -8.75 -7.75 -1.88
CA ASN A 72 -8.69 -7.48 -3.30
C ASN A 72 -9.76 -8.31 -4.05
N GLU A 73 -9.87 -8.13 -5.36
CA GLU A 73 -10.88 -8.83 -6.19
C GLU A 73 -10.70 -10.37 -6.21
N GLU A 74 -9.52 -10.87 -5.83
CA GLU A 74 -9.23 -12.30 -5.69
C GLU A 74 -9.59 -12.86 -4.30
N GLY A 75 -10.07 -12.02 -3.37
CA GLY A 75 -10.38 -12.40 -2.00
C GLY A 75 -9.17 -12.56 -1.08
N VAL A 76 -7.98 -12.14 -1.52
CA VAL A 76 -6.75 -12.18 -0.73
C VAL A 76 -6.80 -11.10 0.36
N PHE A 77 -6.44 -11.48 1.59
CA PHE A 77 -6.42 -10.61 2.76
C PHE A 77 -4.98 -10.42 3.26
N ASN A 78 -4.69 -9.25 3.82
CA ASN A 78 -3.35 -8.82 4.28
C ASN A 78 -2.63 -9.73 5.31
N PHE A 79 -3.32 -10.69 5.93
CA PHE A 79 -2.78 -11.48 7.05
C PHE A 79 -2.29 -12.88 6.72
N LEU A 80 -2.34 -13.33 5.45
CA LEU A 80 -1.94 -14.71 5.12
C LEU A 80 -0.42 -14.97 5.10
N LEU A 81 0.43 -14.03 5.53
CA LEU A 81 1.90 -14.17 5.44
C LEU A 81 2.69 -13.86 6.73
N ILE A 82 2.07 -13.87 7.92
CA ILE A 82 2.81 -13.88 9.20
C ILE A 82 2.42 -15.04 10.11
#